data_AF-A0A9Q4KVF8-F1
#
_entry.id   AF-A0A9Q4KVF8-F1
#
_cell.length_a   1.000
_cell.length_b   1.000
_cell.length_c   1.000
_cell.angle_alpha   90.00
_cell.angle_beta   90.00
_cell.angle_gamma   90.00
#
_symmetry.space_group_name_H-M   'P 1'
#
loop_
_entity.id
_entity.type
_entity.pdbx_description
1 polymer ?
#
loop_
_entity_poly.entity_id
_entity_poly.type
_entity_poly.pdbx_seq_one_letter_code
_entity_poly.pdbx_strand_id
1 'polypeptide(L)'
;MDLPFDETQANEQFIRLSKKYGLNPVMLKEILMLRNKGFNNAQIAQHTGINRNTVNKYVSALNEMQTEDLLALIALFAIIGIGIAAIAALFGNSNGGN
;
A
#
# COMPACT_ATOMS: atom_id res chain seq x y z
N MET A 1 -11.24 24.39 -5.40
CA MET A 1 -9.83 24.36 -5.81
C MET A 1 -9.40 22.91 -5.67
N ASP A 2 -9.80 22.08 -6.64
CA ASP A 2 -9.30 20.69 -6.70
C ASP A 2 -7.82 20.81 -6.99
N LEU A 3 -6.98 20.39 -6.05
CA LEU A 3 -5.58 20.16 -6.34
C LEU A 3 -5.57 18.88 -7.18
N PRO A 4 -5.27 18.92 -8.50
CA PRO A 4 -5.16 17.72 -9.29
C PRO A 4 -3.79 17.10 -8.99
N PHE A 5 -3.56 16.70 -7.74
CA PHE A 5 -2.57 15.67 -7.49
C PHE A 5 -3.14 14.45 -8.18
N ASP A 6 -2.61 14.17 -9.37
CA ASP A 6 -3.11 13.11 -10.23
C ASP A 6 -2.88 11.76 -9.54
N GLU A 7 -3.88 11.35 -8.76
CA GLU A 7 -3.90 10.09 -8.02
C GLU A 7 -3.70 8.90 -8.96
N THR A 8 -4.11 9.04 -10.23
CA THR A 8 -3.91 8.03 -11.27
C THR A 8 -2.43 7.91 -11.61
N GLN A 9 -1.75 9.03 -11.89
CA GLN A 9 -0.31 9.03 -12.11
C GLN A 9 0.46 8.54 -10.88
N ALA A 10 0.06 8.94 -9.67
CA ALA A 10 0.69 8.47 -8.44
C ALA A 10 0.53 6.95 -8.28
N ASN A 11 -0.66 6.42 -8.55
CA ASN A 11 -0.92 4.99 -8.50
C ASN A 11 -0.14 4.21 -9.57
N GLU A 12 -0.04 4.73 -10.79
CA GLU A 12 0.77 4.11 -11.85
C GLU A 12 2.26 4.06 -11.48
N GLN A 13 2.79 5.15 -10.91
CA GLN A 13 4.17 5.19 -10.44
C GLN A 13 4.40 4.25 -9.25
N PHE A 14 3.44 4.16 -8.34
CA PHE A 14 3.48 3.21 -7.24
C PHE A 14 3.51 1.75 -7.75
N ILE A 15 2.66 1.42 -8.73
CA ILE A 15 2.64 0.11 -9.37
C ILE A 15 3.97 -0.18 -10.06
N ARG A 16 4.53 0.79 -10.79
CA ARG A 16 5.79 0.67 -11.51
C ARG A 16 6.95 0.41 -10.54
N LEU A 17 7.02 1.18 -9.47
CA LEU A 17 8.07 1.07 -8.46
C LEU A 17 7.96 -0.24 -7.67
N SER A 18 6.74 -0.64 -7.29
CA SER A 18 6.49 -1.94 -6.67
C SER A 18 6.99 -3.09 -7.55
N LYS A 19 6.68 -3.05 -8.85
CA LYS A 19 7.11 -4.06 -9.82
C LYS A 19 8.62 -4.06 -10.05
N LYS A 20 9.29 -2.90 -10.02
CA LYS A 20 10.76 -2.76 -10.12
C LYS A 20 11.48 -3.61 -9.07
N TYR A 21 10.92 -3.69 -7.87
CA TYR A 21 11.45 -4.50 -6.76
C TYR A 21 10.82 -5.89 -6.65
N GLY A 22 10.05 -6.33 -7.64
CA GLY A 22 9.39 -7.64 -7.65
C GLY A 22 8.30 -7.80 -6.59
N LEU A 23 7.72 -6.70 -6.11
CA LEU A 23 6.67 -6.67 -5.11
C LEU A 23 5.29 -6.57 -5.76
N ASN A 24 4.31 -7.29 -5.21
CA ASN A 24 2.92 -7.11 -5.63
C ASN A 24 2.41 -5.75 -5.10
N PRO A 25 1.96 -4.83 -5.97
CA PRO A 25 1.54 -3.50 -5.54
C PRO A 25 0.38 -3.51 -4.54
N VAL A 26 -0.60 -4.40 -4.74
CA VAL A 26 -1.78 -4.49 -3.86
C VAL A 26 -1.36 -4.96 -2.46
N MET A 27 -0.58 -6.04 -2.38
CA MET A 27 -0.07 -6.54 -1.10
C MET A 27 0.86 -5.53 -0.42
N LEU A 28 1.73 -4.87 -1.20
CA LEU A 28 2.66 -3.89 -0.64
C LEU A 28 1.92 -2.74 0.01
N LYS A 29 0.91 -2.20 -0.68
CA LYS A 29 0.07 -1.12 -0.16
C LYS A 29 -0.65 -1.52 1.13
N GLU A 30 -1.19 -2.74 1.20
CA GLU A 30 -1.87 -3.24 2.40
C GLU A 30 -0.89 -3.42 3.58
N ILE A 31 0.30 -3.98 3.32
CA ILE A 31 1.36 -4.10 4.31
C ILE A 31 1.79 -2.72 4.83
N LEU A 32 1.97 -1.73 3.94
CA LEU A 32 2.33 -0.36 4.32
C LEU A 32 1.22 0.32 5.14
N MET A 33 -0.04 0.13 4.76
CA MET A 33 -1.19 0.67 5.49
C MET A 33 -1.29 0.12 6.91
N LEU A 34 -1.14 -1.20 7.08
CA LEU A 34 -1.17 -1.83 8.40
C LEU A 34 0.07 -1.45 9.23
N ARG A 35 1.24 -1.37 8.60
CA ARG A 35 2.46 -0.94 9.29
C ARG A 35 2.39 0.51 9.74
N ASN A 36 1.79 1.40 8.95
CA ASN A 36 1.51 2.79 9.34
C ASN A 36 0.52 2.88 10.52
N LYS A 37 -0.38 1.91 10.68
CA LYS A 37 -1.26 1.78 11.87
C LYS A 37 -0.53 1.21 13.10
N GLY A 38 0.76 0.88 12.98
CA GLY A 38 1.58 0.33 14.07
C GLY A 38 1.55 -1.19 14.21
N PHE A 39 0.95 -1.91 13.25
CA PHE A 39 0.96 -3.39 13.29
C PHE A 39 2.35 -3.95 12.99
N ASN A 40 2.75 -4.97 13.76
CA ASN A 40 3.96 -5.73 13.51
C ASN A 40 3.75 -6.83 12.44
N ASN A 41 4.81 -7.48 11.98
CA ASN A 41 4.74 -8.47 10.88
C ASN A 41 3.84 -9.67 11.18
N ALA A 42 3.76 -10.10 12.44
CA ALA A 42 2.89 -11.21 12.83
C ALA A 42 1.42 -10.79 12.78
N GLN A 43 1.11 -9.58 13.24
CA GLN A 43 -0.24 -9.01 13.17
C GLN A 43 -0.67 -8.73 11.72
N ILE A 44 0.23 -8.20 10.89
CA ILE A 44 -0.02 -7.99 9.46
C ILE A 44 -0.37 -9.32 8.78
N ALA A 45 0.43 -10.37 9.03
CA ALA A 45 0.17 -11.70 8.49
C ALA A 45 -1.21 -12.25 8.90
N GLN A 46 -1.62 -12.03 10.16
CA GLN A 46 -2.95 -12.41 10.64
C GLN A 46 -4.06 -11.60 9.96
N HIS A 47 -3.87 -10.29 9.79
CA HIS A 47 -4.87 -9.39 9.20
C HIS A 47 -5.09 -9.63 7.70
N THR A 48 -4.02 -9.90 6.95
CA THR A 48 -4.09 -10.05 5.49
C THR A 48 -4.23 -11.52 5.05
N GLY A 49 -4.07 -12.47 5.97
CA GLY A 49 -3.97 -13.89 5.64
C GLY A 49 -2.69 -14.27 4.88
N ILE A 50 -1.76 -13.32 4.71
CA ILE A 50 -0.49 -13.55 4.03
C ILE A 50 0.48 -14.28 4.97
N ASN A 51 1.24 -15.23 4.44
CA ASN A 51 2.29 -15.90 5.20
C ASN A 51 3.28 -14.88 5.81
N ARG A 52 3.60 -15.03 7.10
CA ARG A 52 4.57 -14.17 7.81
C ARG A 52 5.92 -14.07 7.09
N ASN A 53 6.38 -15.13 6.45
CA ASN A 53 7.61 -15.11 5.66
C ASN A 53 7.50 -14.18 4.44
N THR A 54 6.33 -14.15 3.80
CA THR A 54 6.05 -13.21 2.71
C THR A 54 6.02 -11.78 3.25
N VAL A 55 5.36 -11.53 4.39
CA VAL A 55 5.38 -10.19 5.01
C VAL A 55 6.81 -9.76 5.34
N ASN A 56 7.62 -10.64 5.94
CA ASN A 56 9.03 -10.37 6.22
C ASN A 56 9.82 -10.06 4.94
N LYS A 57 9.58 -10.79 3.86
CA LYS A 57 10.22 -10.53 2.56
C LYS A 57 9.88 -9.13 2.04
N TYR A 58 8.62 -8.70 2.13
CA TYR A 58 8.21 -7.37 1.68
C TYR A 58 8.85 -6.27 2.53
N VAL A 59 8.88 -6.45 3.85
CA VAL A 59 9.54 -5.51 4.76
C VAL A 59 11.04 -5.45 4.53
N SER A 60 11.69 -6.60 4.28
CA SER A 60 13.12 -6.64 3.99
C SER A 60 13.43 -5.95 2.66
N ALA A 61 12.60 -6.19 1.64
CA ALA A 61 12.73 -5.49 0.36
C ALA A 61 12.61 -3.97 0.52
N LEU A 62 11.71 -3.48 1.36
CA LEU A 62 11.60 -2.04 1.67
C LEU A 62 12.85 -1.48 2.35
N ASN A 63 13.49 -2.25 3.23
CA ASN A 63 14.73 -1.84 3.90
C ASN A 63 15.94 -1.88 2.95
N GLU A 64 15.90 -2.73 1.93
CA GLU A 64 16.95 -2.89 0.91
C GLU A 64 16.75 -1.95 -0.29
N MET A 65 15.62 -1.23 -0.38
CA MET A 65 15.40 -0.23 -1.41
C MET A 65 16.42 0.89 -1.32
N GLN A 66 16.79 1.43 -2.48
CA GLN A 66 17.54 2.68 -2.54
C GLN A 66 16.74 3.79 -1.84
N THR A 67 17.41 4.64 -1.07
CA THR A 67 16.74 5.68 -0.26
C THR A 67 15.83 6.57 -1.10
N GLU A 68 16.23 6.93 -2.31
CA GLU A 68 15.42 7.72 -3.24
C GLU A 68 14.13 7.01 -3.64
N ASP A 69 14.21 5.71 -3.96
CA ASP A 69 13.05 4.88 -4.30
C ASP A 69 12.14 4.69 -3.08
N LEU A 70 12.70 4.47 -1.90
CA LEU A 70 11.91 4.35 -0.66
C LEU A 70 11.15 5.65 -0.34
N LEU A 71 11.82 6.79 -0.46
CA LEU A 71 11.18 8.11 -0.26
C LEU A 71 10.10 8.36 -1.30
N ALA A 72 10.35 8.04 -2.57
CA ALA A 72 9.35 8.11 -3.62
C ALA A 72 8.14 7.23 -3.30
N LEU A 73 8.37 6.00 -2.85
CA LEU A 73 7.30 5.06 -2.49
C LEU A 73 6.44 5.57 -1.33
N ILE A 74 7.07 6.14 -0.31
CA ILE A 74 6.36 6.74 0.83
C ILE A 74 5.58 7.98 0.39
N ALA A 75 6.15 8.85 -0.46
CA ALA A 75 5.47 10.02 -0.99
C ALA A 75 4.24 9.63 -1.84
N LEU A 76 4.40 8.64 -2.72
CA LEU A 76 3.30 8.08 -3.52
C LEU A 76 2.24 7.44 -2.61
N PHE A 77 2.64 6.69 -1.59
CA PHE A 77 1.73 6.12 -0.61
C PHE A 77 0.98 7.20 0.18
N ALA A 78 1.60 8.33 0.51
CA ALA A 78 0.93 9.44 1.19
C ALA A 78 -0.12 10.11 0.30
N ILE A 79 0.19 10.31 -0.99
CA ILE A 79 -0.75 10.86 -1.98
C ILE A 79 -1.95 9.92 -2.16
N ILE A 80 -1.71 8.62 -2.30
CA ILE A 80 -2.74 7.59 -2.50
C ILE A 80 -3.49 7.26 -1.20
N GLY A 81 -2.82 7.35 -0.05
CA GLY A 81 -3.30 6.92 1.26
C GLY A 81 -4.37 7.81 1.85
N ILE A 82 -4.41 9.10 1.46
CA ILE A 82 -5.52 10.00 1.79
C ILE A 82 -6.75 9.69 0.91
N GLY A 83 -6.55 9.35 -0.36
CA GLY A 83 -7.62 9.08 -1.33
C GLY A 83 -8.32 7.72 -1.18
N ILE A 84 -7.70 6.70 -0.58
CA ILE A 84 -8.26 5.33 -0.59
C ILE A 84 -9.06 4.94 0.66
N ALA A 85 -8.88 5.63 1.79
CA ALA A 85 -9.80 5.49 2.92
C ALA A 85 -11.24 5.88 2.53
N ALA A 86 -11.42 6.81 1.59
CA ALA A 86 -12.71 7.18 1.02
C ALA A 86 -13.23 6.16 -0.02
N ILE A 87 -12.35 5.55 -0.82
CA ILE A 87 -12.75 4.62 -1.89
C ILE A 87 -13.26 3.27 -1.33
N ALA A 88 -12.69 2.76 -0.25
CA ALA A 88 -13.22 1.56 0.42
C ALA A 88 -14.61 1.79 1.05
N ALA A 89 -14.94 3.03 1.44
CA ALA A 89 -16.28 3.38 1.92
C ALA A 89 -17.31 3.44 0.77
N LEU A 90 -16.88 3.75 -0.46
CA LEU A 90 -17.74 3.76 -1.65
C LEU A 90 -17.97 2.36 -2.27
N PHE A 91 -17.03 1.42 -2.10
CA PHE A 91 -17.21 0.01 -2.51
C PHE A 91 -17.71 -0.91 -1.39
N GLY A 92 -17.86 -0.39 -0.17
CA GLY A 92 -18.28 -1.14 1.02
C GLY A 92 -19.77 -1.05 1.39
N ASN A 93 -20.64 -0.42 0.59
CA ASN A 93 -22.06 -0.24 0.98
C ASN A 93 -23.13 -0.69 -0.04
N SER A 94 -22.80 -1.61 -0.97
CA SER A 94 -23.82 -2.19 -1.86
C SER A 94 -23.60 -3.69 -2.04
N ASN A 95 -23.99 -4.46 -1.02
CA ASN A 95 -24.69 -5.75 -1.14
C ASN A 95 -25.04 -6.28 0.28
N GLY A 96 -25.74 -5.43 1.04
CA GLY A 96 -26.64 -5.91 2.09
C GLY A 96 -27.92 -6.39 1.43
N GLY A 97 -28.33 -7.61 1.76
CA GLY A 97 -29.43 -8.31 1.10
C GLY A 97 -30.79 -7.64 1.22
N ASN A 98 -31.62 -7.90 0.22
CA ASN A 98 -32.96 -8.48 0.39
C ASN A 98 -33.39 -9.14 -0.92
#